data_AF-A0AAD6ZQ68-F1
#
_entry.id   AF-A0AAD6ZQ68-F1
#
_cell.length_a   1.000
_cell.length_b   1.000
_cell.length_c   1.000
_cell.angle_alpha   90.00
_cell.angle_beta   90.00
_cell.angle_gamma   90.00
#
_symmetry.space_group_name_H-M   'P 1'
#
loop_
_entity.id
_entity.type
_entity.pdbx_description
1 polymer ?
#
loop_
_entity_poly.entity_id
_entity_poly.type
_entity_poly.pdbx_seq_one_letter_code
_entity_poly.pdbx_strand_id
1 'polypeptide(L)'
;MVHQIRFHIDNTNTGYKLIPAEKSAFADWGSISKYPVTVPAGTSVPENGGFVKASSAPFAGAAMLVVYSIQTSTPIYLCLLASDPHWSARKNWAYVYITTDINDAKAGQELFNKVYSGENTSASVNIDGGIFEVKEPSVVSRIDWVLI
;
A
#
# COMPACT_ATOMS: atom_id res chain seq x y z
N MET A 1 7.76 0.23 21.82
CA MET A 1 6.72 0.40 20.78
C MET A 1 7.13 -0.44 19.59
N VAL A 2 6.22 -1.23 19.02
CA VAL A 2 6.51 -2.08 17.85
C VAL A 2 5.97 -1.33 16.62
N HIS A 3 6.85 -0.95 15.69
CA HIS A 3 6.46 -0.30 14.43
C HIS A 3 5.58 -1.24 13.62
N GLN A 4 4.46 -0.73 13.12
CA GLN A 4 3.47 -1.58 12.45
C GLN A 4 2.58 -0.76 11.51
N ILE A 5 2.23 -1.35 10.37
CA ILE A 5 1.42 -0.70 9.34
C ILE A 5 0.34 -1.65 8.87
N ARG A 6 -0.91 -1.21 8.98
CA ARG A 6 -2.08 -1.92 8.45
C ARG A 6 -2.64 -1.12 7.29
N PHE A 7 -2.77 -1.77 6.14
CA PHE A 7 -3.42 -1.18 4.98
C PHE A 7 -4.92 -1.51 5.03
N HIS A 8 -5.73 -0.46 4.97
CA HIS A 8 -7.16 -0.55 4.79
C HIS A 8 -7.53 0.18 3.50
N ILE A 9 -8.25 -0.52 2.64
CA ILE A 9 -8.69 -0.04 1.35
C ILE A 9 -10.21 0.06 1.39
N ASP A 10 -10.70 1.28 1.36
CA ASP A 10 -12.11 1.57 1.15
C ASP A 10 -12.38 1.59 -0.37
N ASN A 11 -13.10 0.59 -0.86
CA ASN A 11 -13.48 0.45 -2.25
C ASN A 11 -14.99 0.65 -2.46
N THR A 12 -15.66 1.41 -1.58
CA THR A 12 -17.11 1.67 -1.63
C THR A 12 -17.55 2.49 -2.83
N ASN A 13 -16.69 3.37 -3.33
CA ASN A 13 -17.03 4.35 -4.38
C ASN A 13 -16.53 3.96 -5.77
N THR A 14 -16.05 2.73 -5.96
CA THR A 14 -15.58 2.26 -7.28
C THR A 14 -16.43 1.09 -7.78
N GLY A 15 -16.61 1.02 -9.11
CA GLY A 15 -17.22 -0.13 -9.79
C GLY A 15 -16.24 -1.27 -10.06
N TYR A 16 -14.99 -1.16 -9.59
CA TYR A 16 -13.92 -2.07 -9.94
C TYR A 16 -13.50 -2.94 -8.76
N LYS A 17 -13.20 -4.20 -9.06
CA LYS A 17 -12.63 -5.13 -8.10
C LYS A 17 -11.10 -4.99 -8.10
N LEU A 18 -10.51 -4.91 -6.91
CA LEU A 18 -9.05 -4.89 -6.75
C LEU A 18 -8.57 -6.31 -6.48
N ILE A 19 -7.68 -6.82 -7.32
CA ILE A 19 -7.15 -8.18 -7.24
C ILE A 19 -5.65 -8.11 -6.95
N PRO A 20 -5.13 -8.69 -5.84
CA PRO A 20 -3.70 -8.71 -5.56
C PRO A 20 -2.93 -9.24 -6.77
N ALA A 21 -1.91 -8.51 -7.20
CA ALA A 21 -1.11 -8.90 -8.35
C ALA A 21 -0.21 -10.12 -8.06
N GLU A 22 0.47 -10.66 -9.07
CA GLU A 22 1.45 -11.73 -8.85
C GLU A 22 2.61 -11.19 -7.99
N LYS A 23 2.91 -11.84 -6.86
CA LYS A 23 3.79 -11.26 -5.81
C LYS A 23 3.28 -9.87 -5.38
N SER A 24 2.07 -9.84 -4.84
CA SER A 24 1.34 -8.62 -4.46
C SER A 24 1.92 -7.82 -3.30
N ALA A 25 2.92 -8.32 -2.58
CA ALA A 25 3.46 -7.63 -1.42
C ALA A 25 4.98 -7.81 -1.29
N PHE A 26 5.63 -6.74 -0.88
CA PHE A 26 7.05 -6.68 -0.58
C PHE A 26 7.26 -5.85 0.69
N ALA A 27 8.09 -6.34 1.61
CA ALA A 27 8.49 -5.58 2.79
C ALA A 27 9.99 -5.33 2.75
N ASP A 28 10.37 -4.07 2.66
CA ASP A 28 11.79 -3.66 2.70
C ASP A 28 12.33 -3.76 4.13
N TRP A 29 11.52 -3.34 5.11
CA TRP A 29 11.79 -3.49 6.54
C TRP A 29 10.62 -4.17 7.24
N GLY A 30 10.95 -5.07 8.17
CA GLY A 30 9.98 -5.79 8.96
C GLY A 30 9.58 -7.14 8.36
N SER A 31 8.41 -7.63 8.72
CA SER A 31 7.88 -8.92 8.29
C SER A 31 6.38 -8.82 7.99
N ILE A 32 6.00 -9.28 6.80
CA ILE A 32 4.60 -9.35 6.38
C ILE A 32 3.89 -10.35 7.28
N SER A 33 2.90 -9.86 8.02
CA SER A 33 2.05 -10.65 8.92
C SER A 33 0.72 -11.04 8.26
N LYS A 34 0.27 -10.28 7.26
CA LYS A 34 -0.90 -10.57 6.45
C LYS A 34 -0.69 -10.05 5.03
N TYR A 35 -0.94 -10.90 4.04
CA TYR A 35 -0.91 -10.50 2.63
C TYR A 35 -2.20 -9.78 2.24
N PRO A 36 -2.16 -8.89 1.23
CA PRO A 36 -3.34 -8.26 0.67
C PRO A 36 -4.30 -9.30 0.12
N VAL A 37 -5.60 -9.05 0.27
CA VAL A 37 -6.67 -9.88 -0.29
C VAL A 37 -7.44 -9.09 -1.32
N THR A 38 -8.15 -9.83 -2.16
CA THR A 38 -9.11 -9.27 -3.12
C THR A 38 -10.14 -8.38 -2.44
N VAL A 39 -10.34 -7.18 -2.98
CA VAL A 39 -11.33 -6.20 -2.48
C VAL A 39 -12.45 -6.07 -3.52
N PRO A 40 -13.68 -6.55 -3.23
CA PRO A 40 -14.82 -6.39 -4.13
C PRO A 40 -15.18 -4.92 -4.39
N ALA A 41 -15.78 -4.64 -5.54
CA ALA A 41 -16.37 -3.34 -5.85
C ALA A 41 -17.49 -3.01 -4.86
N GLY A 42 -17.61 -1.73 -4.47
CA GLY A 42 -18.67 -1.27 -3.57
C GLY A 42 -18.52 -1.73 -2.11
N THR A 43 -17.31 -2.12 -1.67
CA THR A 43 -17.09 -2.64 -0.31
C THR A 43 -15.97 -1.93 0.42
N SER A 44 -16.08 -1.91 1.75
CA SER A 44 -14.99 -1.55 2.66
C SER A 44 -14.81 -2.70 3.66
N VAL A 45 -13.64 -3.31 3.65
CA VAL A 45 -13.31 -4.43 4.54
C VAL A 45 -12.08 -4.06 5.36
N PRO A 46 -12.13 -4.16 6.70
CA PRO A 46 -10.96 -3.89 7.55
C PRO A 46 -9.76 -4.76 7.17
N GLU A 47 -8.56 -4.18 7.21
CA GLU A 47 -7.28 -4.92 7.05
C GLU A 47 -7.19 -5.78 5.78
N ASN A 48 -7.77 -5.30 4.68
CA ASN A 48 -7.79 -5.99 3.40
C ASN A 48 -6.53 -5.74 2.55
N GLY A 49 -5.80 -4.64 2.82
CA GLY A 49 -4.61 -4.24 2.06
C GLY A 49 -3.31 -4.89 2.54
N GLY A 50 -3.34 -5.65 3.63
CA GLY A 50 -2.16 -6.30 4.21
C GLY A 50 -1.66 -5.67 5.51
N PHE A 51 -0.70 -6.33 6.14
CA PHE A 51 -0.17 -5.97 7.45
C PHE A 51 1.33 -6.28 7.52
N VAL A 52 2.14 -5.29 7.87
CA VAL A 52 3.57 -5.43 8.17
C VAL A 52 3.86 -4.96 9.58
N LYS A 53 4.80 -5.63 10.25
CA LYS A 53 5.32 -5.23 11.55
C LYS A 53 6.83 -5.25 11.53
N ALA A 54 7.47 -4.45 12.36
CA ALA A 54 8.91 -4.52 12.58
C ALA A 54 9.34 -5.96 12.88
N SER A 55 10.49 -6.34 12.35
CA SER A 55 11.12 -7.61 12.66
C SER A 55 11.56 -7.59 14.13
N SER A 56 11.84 -8.76 14.71
CA SER A 56 12.25 -8.89 16.11
C SER A 56 13.56 -8.18 16.47
N ALA A 57 14.20 -7.52 15.50
CA ALA A 57 15.44 -6.78 15.70
C ALA A 57 15.16 -5.47 16.47
N PRO A 58 15.96 -5.16 17.51
CA PRO A 58 15.92 -3.84 18.11
C PRO A 58 16.29 -2.81 17.04
N PHE A 59 15.57 -1.69 17.03
CA PHE A 59 15.77 -0.57 16.11
C PHE A 59 15.29 -0.76 14.66
N ALA A 60 14.42 -1.73 14.38
CA ALA A 60 13.81 -1.89 13.05
C ALA A 60 12.46 -1.17 12.94
N GLY A 61 12.26 -0.47 11.82
CA GLY A 61 10.96 0.09 11.41
C GLY A 61 10.13 -0.94 10.64
N ALA A 62 9.04 -0.48 10.03
CA ALA A 62 8.23 -1.24 9.11
C ALA A 62 8.07 -0.48 7.78
N ALA A 63 8.19 -1.18 6.66
CA ALA A 63 7.92 -0.61 5.34
C ALA A 63 7.39 -1.70 4.41
N MET A 64 6.31 -1.40 3.70
CA MET A 64 5.67 -2.37 2.81
C MET A 64 5.11 -1.68 1.58
N LEU A 65 5.27 -2.37 0.45
CA LEU A 65 4.63 -2.10 -0.82
C LEU A 65 3.61 -3.20 -1.09
N VAL A 66 2.44 -2.79 -1.56
CA VAL A 66 1.32 -3.64 -1.94
C VAL A 66 0.91 -3.30 -3.36
N VAL A 67 0.68 -4.30 -4.21
CA VAL A 67 0.27 -4.13 -5.59
C VAL A 67 -1.05 -4.85 -5.86
N TYR A 68 -2.02 -4.08 -6.34
CA TYR A 68 -3.29 -4.56 -6.86
C TYR A 68 -3.33 -4.38 -8.38
N SER A 69 -3.97 -5.31 -9.06
CA SER A 69 -4.40 -5.17 -10.43
C SER A 69 -5.90 -4.87 -10.48
N ILE A 70 -6.27 -4.02 -11.42
CA ILE A 70 -7.64 -3.73 -11.79
C ILE A 70 -7.83 -4.27 -13.21
N GLN A 71 -8.77 -5.20 -13.36
CA GLN A 71 -9.09 -5.78 -14.67
C GLN A 71 -9.98 -4.82 -15.45
N THR A 72 -9.40 -4.11 -16.40
CA THR A 72 -10.09 -3.33 -17.43
C THR A 72 -9.60 -3.80 -18.81
N SER A 73 -9.95 -3.08 -19.89
CA SER A 73 -9.41 -3.30 -21.24
C SER A 73 -7.88 -3.25 -21.29
N THR A 74 -7.28 -2.37 -20.48
CA THR A 74 -5.83 -2.20 -20.30
C THR A 74 -5.49 -2.39 -18.82
N PRO A 75 -4.75 -3.43 -18.42
CA PRO A 75 -4.45 -3.68 -17.01
C PRO A 75 -3.87 -2.45 -16.30
N ILE A 76 -4.49 -2.08 -15.18
CA ILE A 76 -4.02 -1.01 -14.30
C ILE A 76 -3.48 -1.63 -13.02
N TYR A 77 -2.34 -1.14 -12.56
CA TYR A 77 -1.70 -1.52 -11.33
C TYR A 77 -1.77 -0.37 -10.33
N LEU A 78 -2.34 -0.65 -9.16
CA LEU A 78 -2.40 0.23 -8.01
C LEU A 78 -1.35 -0.22 -7.01
N CYS A 79 -0.33 0.62 -6.83
CA CYS A 79 0.78 0.40 -5.92
C CYS A 79 0.57 1.27 -4.67
N LEU A 80 0.47 0.63 -3.52
CA LEU A 80 0.32 1.29 -2.22
C LEU A 80 1.59 1.06 -1.42
N LEU A 81 2.22 2.13 -0.98
CA LEU A 81 3.42 2.06 -0.17
C LEU A 81 3.18 2.81 1.14
N ALA A 82 3.65 2.26 2.25
CA ALA A 82 3.73 2.97 3.50
C ALA A 82 4.97 2.57 4.29
N SER A 83 5.48 3.50 5.09
CA SER A 83 6.62 3.25 5.96
C SER A 83 6.56 4.04 7.27
N ASP A 84 6.97 3.34 8.32
CA ASP A 84 7.01 3.70 9.73
C ASP A 84 8.45 3.40 10.22
N PRO A 85 9.39 4.33 9.97
CA PRO A 85 10.80 4.12 10.27
C PRO A 85 11.08 4.11 11.78
N HIS A 86 12.14 3.41 12.19
CA HIS A 86 12.58 3.46 13.58
C HIS A 86 13.31 4.78 13.89
N TRP A 87 13.01 5.33 15.07
CA TRP A 87 13.46 6.65 15.54
C TRP A 87 13.02 7.82 14.65
N SER A 88 13.12 9.04 15.18
CA SER A 88 12.73 10.30 14.52
C SER A 88 13.56 10.67 13.28
N ALA A 89 14.28 9.71 12.69
CA ALA A 89 15.11 9.90 11.50
C ALA A 89 14.29 10.40 10.31
N ARG A 90 13.02 9.94 10.19
CA ARG A 90 12.03 10.43 9.21
C ARG A 90 10.61 10.32 9.77
N LYS A 91 9.71 11.15 9.24
CA LYS A 91 8.27 11.05 9.55
C LYS A 91 7.66 9.83 8.85
N ASN A 92 6.57 9.34 9.43
CA ASN A 92 5.73 8.35 8.77
C ASN A 92 5.19 8.92 7.47
N TRP A 93 5.11 8.06 6.46
CA TRP A 93 4.77 8.48 5.10
C TRP A 93 4.13 7.31 4.36
N ALA A 94 3.25 7.65 3.43
CA ALA A 94 2.60 6.71 2.55
C ALA A 94 2.39 7.34 1.18
N TYR A 95 2.39 6.50 0.16
CA TYR A 95 2.19 6.89 -1.22
C TYR A 95 1.32 5.91 -1.96
N VAL A 96 0.72 6.46 -3.01
CA VAL A 96 -0.02 5.71 -4.00
C VAL A 96 0.57 6.04 -5.35
N TYR A 97 0.80 5.00 -6.14
CA TYR A 97 1.29 5.10 -7.50
C TYR A 97 0.42 4.22 -8.39
N ILE A 98 -0.06 4.79 -9.48
CA ILE A 98 -0.94 4.10 -10.42
C ILE A 98 -0.25 4.07 -11.78
N THR A 99 -0.26 2.90 -12.41
CA THR A 99 0.50 2.65 -13.65
C THR A 99 -0.19 1.60 -14.50
N THR A 100 0.06 1.64 -15.81
CA THR A 100 -0.32 0.57 -16.75
C THR A 100 0.91 -0.22 -17.21
N ASP A 101 2.10 0.08 -16.68
CA ASP A 101 3.32 -0.65 -17.00
C ASP A 101 3.30 -2.03 -16.32
N ILE A 102 3.39 -3.08 -17.13
CA ILE A 102 3.42 -4.47 -16.69
C ILE A 102 4.63 -4.77 -15.79
N ASN A 103 5.72 -4.02 -15.90
CA ASN A 103 6.90 -4.20 -15.05
C ASN A 103 6.63 -3.81 -13.59
N ASP A 104 5.66 -2.91 -13.38
CA ASP A 104 5.20 -2.50 -12.05
C ASP A 104 4.11 -3.45 -11.49
N ALA A 105 3.80 -4.56 -12.17
CA ALA A 105 2.78 -5.52 -11.75
C ALA A 105 3.20 -6.41 -10.57
N LYS A 106 4.46 -6.34 -10.12
CA LYS A 106 5.01 -7.21 -9.07
C LYS A 106 5.63 -6.36 -7.97
N ALA A 107 5.27 -6.64 -6.73
CA ALA A 107 5.91 -5.99 -5.60
C ALA A 107 7.35 -6.51 -5.47
N GLY A 108 8.31 -5.59 -5.38
CA GLY A 108 9.74 -5.91 -5.25
C GLY A 108 10.57 -4.67 -4.95
N GLN A 109 11.86 -4.86 -4.73
CA GLN A 109 12.79 -3.79 -4.34
C GLN A 109 12.82 -2.64 -5.35
N GLU A 110 12.83 -2.94 -6.64
CA GLU A 110 12.91 -1.93 -7.70
C GLU A 110 11.70 -0.99 -7.69
N LEU A 111 10.49 -1.57 -7.72
CA LEU A 111 9.24 -0.82 -7.61
C LEU A 111 9.13 -0.09 -6.26
N PHE A 112 9.57 -0.72 -5.16
CA PHE A 112 9.61 -0.06 -3.85
C PHE A 112 10.48 1.20 -3.91
N ASN A 113 11.71 1.10 -4.42
CA ASN A 113 12.63 2.24 -4.53
C ASN A 113 12.06 3.34 -5.43
N LYS A 114 11.44 2.97 -6.56
CA LYS A 114 10.78 3.89 -7.50
C LYS A 114 9.64 4.67 -6.84
N VAL A 115 8.79 3.99 -6.07
CA VAL A 115 7.69 4.65 -5.34
C VAL A 115 8.23 5.44 -4.14
N TYR A 116 9.32 4.96 -3.50
CA TYR A 116 9.91 5.57 -2.31
C TYR A 116 10.70 6.84 -2.57
N SER A 117 11.39 6.92 -3.71
CA SER A 117 12.10 8.13 -4.12
C SER A 117 11.14 9.29 -4.45
N GLY A 118 9.85 9.01 -4.63
CA GLY A 118 8.84 10.01 -4.96
C GLY A 118 8.88 10.49 -6.41
N GLU A 119 9.62 9.82 -7.28
CA GLU A 119 9.82 10.23 -8.68
C GLU A 119 8.54 10.16 -9.53
N ASN A 120 7.50 9.43 -9.09
CA ASN A 120 6.21 9.33 -9.79
C ASN A 120 5.05 9.21 -8.80
N THR A 121 4.54 10.34 -8.30
CA THR A 121 3.42 10.40 -7.34
C THR A 121 2.12 10.76 -8.06
N SER A 122 1.61 9.84 -8.87
CA SER A 122 0.31 10.02 -9.53
C SER A 122 -0.80 9.46 -8.63
N ALA A 123 -1.55 10.36 -7.98
CA ALA A 123 -2.77 10.02 -7.25
C ALA A 123 -3.98 9.75 -8.19
N SER A 124 -3.77 9.83 -9.51
CA SER A 124 -4.82 9.61 -10.50
C SER A 124 -4.28 9.01 -11.80
N VAL A 125 -5.07 8.16 -12.45
CA VAL A 125 -4.83 7.69 -13.83
C VAL A 125 -6.11 7.80 -14.65
N ASN A 126 -5.98 8.11 -15.94
CA ASN A 126 -7.10 8.01 -16.88
C ASN A 126 -7.37 6.53 -17.16
N ILE A 127 -8.64 6.13 -17.06
CA ILE A 127 -9.12 4.80 -17.39
C ILE A 127 -10.24 4.93 -18.42
N ASP A 128 -10.51 3.87 -19.17
CA ASP A 128 -11.66 3.85 -20.09
C ASP A 128 -12.96 4.10 -19.30
N GLY A 129 -13.54 5.29 -19.48
CA GLY A 129 -14.76 5.73 -18.78
C GLY A 129 -14.57 6.74 -17.64
N GLY A 130 -13.35 7.21 -17.33
CA GLY A 130 -13.15 8.29 -16.36
C GLY A 130 -11.73 8.42 -15.79
N ILE A 131 -11.62 9.06 -14.63
CA ILE A 131 -10.38 9.20 -13.86
C ILE A 131 -10.50 8.31 -12.62
N PHE A 132 -9.54 7.40 -12.42
CA PHE A 132 -9.39 6.69 -11.16
C PHE A 132 -8.49 7.52 -10.26
N GLU A 133 -9.03 8.03 -9.17
CA GLU A 133 -8.32 8.87 -8.19
C GLU A 133 -8.26 8.16 -6.84
N VAL A 134 -7.12 8.26 -6.17
CA VAL A 134 -6.94 7.76 -4.80
C VAL A 134 -6.80 8.94 -3.86
N LYS A 135 -7.77 9.08 -2.95
CA LYS A 135 -7.71 10.08 -1.88
C LYS A 135 -6.56 9.76 -0.94
N GLU A 136 -5.85 10.81 -0.50
CA GLU A 136 -4.57 10.72 0.21
C GLU A 136 -4.52 9.58 1.25
N PRO A 137 -3.44 8.79 1.28
CA PRO A 137 -3.25 7.79 2.31
C PRO A 137 -2.96 8.50 3.65
N SER A 138 -3.89 8.44 4.60
CA SER A 138 -3.63 8.88 5.97
C SER A 138 -2.80 7.82 6.72
N VAL A 139 -1.58 8.15 7.13
CA VAL A 139 -0.80 7.26 7.99
C VAL A 139 -1.24 7.43 9.44
N VAL A 140 -2.10 6.53 9.90
CA VAL A 140 -2.42 6.42 11.33
C VAL A 140 -1.41 5.46 11.96
N SER A 141 -0.23 5.95 12.29
CA SER A 141 0.63 5.27 13.26
C SER A 141 -0.04 5.38 14.61
N ARG A 142 -0.72 4.32 15.04
CA ARG A 142 -1.51 4.32 16.27
C ARG A 142 -0.70 4.89 17.43
N ILE A 143 -1.18 6.01 17.98
CA ILE A 143 -0.91 6.42 19.36
C ILE A 143 -1.74 5.48 20.22
N ASP A 144 -1.10 4.47 20.79
CA ASP A 144 -1.71 3.67 21.86
C ASP A 144 -1.47 4.39 23.20
N TRP A 145 -2.42 5.23 23.61
CA TRP A 145 -2.62 5.61 25.01
C TRP A 145 -4.05 5.27 25.41
N VAL A 146 -4.23 4.19 26.18
CA VAL A 146 -5.30 3.96 27.18
C VAL A 146 -4.83 2.79 28.07
N LEU A 147 -4.90 2.74 29.40
CA LEU A 147 -4.87 3.66 30.53
C LEU A 147 -4.80 2.73 31.77
N ILE A 148 -3.94 3.01 32.76
CA ILE A 148 -4.38 3.27 34.14
C ILE A 148 -3.52 4.43 34.63
#